data_AF-A0A844XYY2-F1
#
_entry.id   AF-A0A844XYY2-F1
#
_cell.length_a   1.000
_cell.length_b   1.000
_cell.length_c   1.000
_cell.angle_alpha   90.00
_cell.angle_beta   90.00
_cell.angle_gamma   90.00
#
_symmetry.space_group_name_H-M   'P 1'
#
loop_
_entity.id
_entity.type
_entity.pdbx_description
1 polymer ?
#
loop_
_entity_poly.entity_id
_entity_poly.type
_entity_poly.pdbx_seq_one_letter_code
_entity_poly.pdbx_strand_id
1 'polypeptide(L)' 'MRLRNRVEVLEKKDRGDFVPFVRIIQHEGQSEEEATAGHEAEHGPLGNCARILRVIIREPKALDASA' A
#
# COMPACT_ATOMS: atom_id res chain seq x y z
N MET A 1 -34.64 -20.71 7.41
CA MET A 1 -33.51 -21.19 6.56
C MET A 1 -32.80 -20.09 5.75
N ARG A 2 -33.26 -18.82 5.70
CA ARG A 2 -32.65 -17.77 4.87
C ARG A 2 -31.54 -16.92 5.53
N LEU A 3 -31.43 -16.92 6.86
CA LEU A 3 -30.42 -16.10 7.55
C LEU A 3 -29.03 -16.76 7.56
N ARG A 4 -28.96 -18.07 7.81
CA ARG A 4 -27.68 -18.82 7.88
C ARG A 4 -26.91 -18.76 6.56
N ASN A 5 -27.60 -18.97 5.44
CA ASN A 5 -26.98 -18.87 4.11
C ASN A 5 -26.50 -17.44 3.80
N ARG A 6 -27.13 -16.40 4.35
CA ARG A 6 -26.66 -15.01 4.18
C ARG A 6 -25.40 -14.72 4.98
N VAL A 7 -25.30 -15.26 6.20
CA VAL A 7 -24.10 -15.15 7.05
C VAL A 7 -22.93 -15.92 6.42
N GLU A 8 -23.13 -17.16 5.99
CA GLU A 8 -22.09 -17.95 5.33
C GLU A 8 -21.60 -17.31 4.01
N VAL A 9 -22.49 -16.65 3.27
CA VAL A 9 -22.10 -15.91 2.05
C VAL A 9 -21.29 -14.66 2.39
N LEU A 10 -21.62 -13.95 3.48
CA LEU A 10 -20.83 -12.81 3.94
C LEU A 10 -19.46 -13.24 4.46
N GLU A 11 -19.39 -14.32 5.26
CA GLU A 11 -18.14 -14.91 5.76
C GLU A 11 -17.25 -15.48 4.64
N LYS A 12 -17.84 -15.99 3.55
CA LYS A 12 -17.09 -16.39 2.35
C LYS A 12 -16.65 -15.20 1.50
N LYS A 13 -17.41 -14.09 1.47
CA LYS A 13 -17.04 -12.88 0.73
C LYS A 13 -15.88 -12.14 1.41
N ASP A 14 -15.71 -12.34 2.71
CA ASP A 14 -14.53 -11.92 3.47
C ASP A 14 -13.29 -12.81 3.22
N ARG A 15 -13.44 -13.92 2.47
CA ARG A 15 -12.33 -14.78 2.00
C ARG A 15 -11.91 -14.49 0.55
N GLY A 16 -12.34 -13.37 -0.02
CA GLY A 16 -11.64 -12.81 -1.17
C GLY A 16 -10.49 -11.99 -0.61
N ASP A 17 -9.26 -12.49 -0.70
CA ASP A 17 -8.03 -11.92 -0.13
C ASP A 17 -7.74 -10.49 -0.66
N PHE A 18 -8.55 -9.51 -0.27
CA PHE A 18 -8.17 -8.12 -0.36
C PHE A 18 -7.14 -7.88 0.73
N VAL A 19 -5.88 -8.19 0.40
CA VAL A 19 -4.73 -7.73 1.17
C VAL A 19 -4.56 -6.26 0.78
N PRO A 20 -4.97 -5.29 1.61
CA PRO A 20 -4.80 -3.89 1.28
C PRO A 20 -3.32 -3.62 1.05
N PHE A 21 -3.00 -2.86 0.01
CA PHE A 21 -1.64 -2.43 -0.19
C PHE A 21 -1.23 -1.51 0.96
N VAL A 22 -0.07 -1.77 1.56
CA VAL A 22 0.57 -0.82 2.46
C VAL A 22 1.17 0.28 1.61
N ARG A 23 0.72 1.51 1.82
CA ARG A 23 1.21 2.68 1.09
C ARG A 23 2.43 3.25 1.79
N ILE A 24 3.56 3.32 1.08
CA ILE A 24 4.78 3.98 1.54
C ILE A 24 5.07 5.16 0.62
N ILE A 25 5.25 6.34 1.20
CA ILE A 25 5.65 7.55 0.47
C ILE A 25 7.17 7.63 0.50
N GLN A 26 7.78 7.63 -0.67
CA GLN A 26 9.22 7.84 -0.84
C GLN A 26 9.44 9.25 -1.38
N HIS A 27 10.23 10.04 -0.65
CA HIS A 27 10.63 11.37 -1.10
C HIS A 27 11.82 11.29 -2.06
N GLU A 28 12.00 12.34 -2.87
CA GLU A 28 13.15 12.42 -3.78
C GLU A 28 14.47 12.38 -3.01
N GLY A 29 15.43 11.60 -3.51
CA GLY A 29 16.72 11.37 -2.87
C GLY A 29 16.70 10.32 -1.75
N GLN A 30 15.53 9.86 -1.30
CA GLN A 30 15.40 8.81 -0.30
C GLN A 30 15.55 7.42 -0.93
N SER A 31 16.24 6.50 -0.27
CA SER A 31 16.29 5.09 -0.69
C SER A 31 14.99 4.35 -0.36
N GLU A 32 14.80 3.17 -0.96
CA GLU A 32 13.64 2.33 -0.65
C GLU A 32 13.67 1.84 0.79
N GLU A 33 14.87 1.49 1.29
CA GLU A 33 15.11 1.05 2.65
C GLU A 33 14.81 2.16 3.65
N GLU A 34 15.25 3.39 3.37
CA GLU A 34 14.98 4.55 4.23
C GLU A 34 13.49 4.88 4.31
N ALA A 35 12.77 4.83 3.18
CA ALA A 35 11.34 5.05 3.15
C ALA A 35 10.56 3.95 3.90
N THR A 36 11.03 2.70 3.78
CA THR A 36 10.44 1.56 4.46
C THR A 36 10.69 1.63 5.97
N ALA A 37 11.92 1.91 6.38
CA ALA A 37 12.27 2.09 7.79
C ALA A 37 11.51 3.26 8.43
N GLY A 38 11.32 4.37 7.71
CA GLY A 38 10.51 5.50 8.16
C GLY A 38 9.05 5.10 8.40
N HIS A 39 8.45 4.35 7.48
CA HIS A 39 7.10 3.82 7.65
C HIS A 39 7.01 2.86 8.85
N GLU A 40 7.97 1.95 9.00
CA GLU A 40 7.98 0.99 10.12
C GLU A 40 8.19 1.66 11.48
N ALA A 41 8.96 2.74 11.54
CA ALA A 41 9.13 3.54 12.75
C ALA A 41 7.82 4.21 13.19
N GLU A 42 6.97 4.62 12.24
CA GLU A 42 5.70 5.30 12.51
C GLU A 42 4.53 4.33 12.75
N HIS A 43 4.49 3.21 12.02
CA HIS A 43 3.33 2.30 11.99
C HIS A 43 3.60 0.88 12.49
N GLY A 44 4.86 0.56 12.81
CA GLY A 44 5.29 -0.78 13.19
C GLY A 44 5.78 -1.63 12.00
N PRO A 45 6.36 -2.80 12.28
CA PRO A 45 7.04 -3.60 11.27
C PRO A 45 6.09 -4.12 10.19
N LEU A 46 6.57 -4.14 8.95
CA LEU A 46 5.85 -4.73 7.82
C LEU A 46 5.99 -6.25 7.90
N GLY A 47 4.85 -6.95 8.00
CA GLY A 47 4.85 -8.41 7.98
C GLY A 47 5.30 -8.97 6.61
N ASN A 48 5.73 -10.23 6.62
CA ASN A 48 6.25 -10.94 5.44
C ASN A 48 5.27 -11.06 4.24
N CYS A 49 3.99 -10.73 4.43
CA CYS A 49 2.95 -10.79 3.39
C CYS A 49 2.44 -9.39 2.98
N ALA A 50 3.14 -8.31 3.35
CA ALA A 50 2.73 -6.96 2.99
C ALA A 50 2.85 -6.74 1.47
N ARG A 51 1.75 -6.36 0.82
CA ARG A 51 1.77 -5.87 -0.57
C ARG A 51 2.08 -4.39 -0.52
N ILE A 52 3.25 -3.96 -0.95
CA ILE A 52 3.67 -2.55 -0.85
C ILE A 52 3.27 -1.80 -2.11
N LEU A 53 2.58 -0.67 -1.94
CA LEU A 53 2.39 0.35 -2.98
C LEU A 53 3.31 1.53 -2.66
N ARG A 54 4.35 1.72 -3.46
CA ARG A 54 5.30 2.82 -3.28
C ARG A 54 4.93 4.02 -4.13
N VAL A 55 4.80 5.18 -3.49
CA VAL A 55 4.50 6.45 -4.13
C VAL A 55 5.75 7.31 -4.07
N ILE A 56 6.37 7.56 -5.22
CA ILE A 56 7.59 8.38 -5.31
C ILE A 56 7.18 9.81 -5.67
N ILE A 57 7.43 10.75 -4.75
CA ILE A 57 7.22 12.17 -4.98
C ILE A 57 8.53 12.76 -5.47
N ARG A 58 8.52 13.34 -6.68
CA ARG A 58 9.69 13.99 -7.30
C ARG A 58 9.38 15.44 -7.60
N GLU A 59 10.40 16.28 -7.58
CA GLU A 59 10.29 17.63 -8.09
C GLU A 59 9.89 17.60 -9.58
N PRO A 60 8.94 18.46 -9.98
CA PRO A 60 8.57 18.56 -11.39
C PRO A 60 9.77 19.07 -12.18
N LYS A 61 10.25 18.27 -13.15
CA LYS A 61 11.15 18.80 -14.17
C LYS A 61 10.37 19.76 -15.04
N ALA A 62 10.85 21.00 -15.17
CA ALA A 62 10.37 21.89 -16.22
C ALA A 62 10.53 21.16 -17.56
N LEU A 63 9.43 20.99 -18.29
CA LEU A 63 9.50 20.57 -19.68
C LEU A 63 10.07 21.77 -20.43
N ASP A 64 11.31 21.67 -20.92
CA ASP A 64 11.88 22.69 -21.78
C ASP A 64 10.93 22.88 -22.96
N ALA A 65 10.34 24.07 -23.05
CA ALA A 65 9.32 24.42 -24.05
C ALA A 65 9.91 24.64 -25.45
N SER A 66 10.91 23.85 -25.84
CA SER A 66 11.54 23.88 -27.16
C SER A 66 11.56 22.48 -27.75
N ALA A 67 10.43 22.10 -28.36
CA ALA A 67 10.31 21.03 -29.34
C ALA A 67 9.62 21.61 -30.58
#